data_AF-A0A9E3AV92-F1
#
_entry.id   AF-A0A9E3AV92-F1
#
_cell.length_a   1.000
_cell.length_b   1.000
_cell.length_c   1.000
_cell.angle_alpha   90.00
_cell.angle_beta   90.00
_cell.angle_gamma   90.00
#
_symmetry.space_group_name_H-M   'P 1'
#
loop_
_entity.id
_entity.type
_entity.pdbx_description
1 polymer ?
#
loop_
_entity_poly.entity_id
_entity_poly.type
_entity_poly.pdbx_seq_one_letter_code
_entity_poly.pdbx_strand_id
1 'polypeptide(L)'
;MQEHRQKRASIYREITDKIVAMIEAGPGIFKAPWHLPPGMAIHPTNASTHAEYRGINVLGLWIEATLKNYVSNLWASYRQWGSMGAQVRKGEKGALVVFYKRIEATAPDETDHERTGTLRYVARASYVFNADQVDGYTPAPAPIATFNQIEEVEAFVEAIDARIDHGHPLAKYRRVEDRIEMPDRTWFVGSNGHTAEQS
;
A
#
# COMPACT_ATOMS: atom_id res chain seq x y z
N MET A 1 -4.85 -2.59 -30.27
CA MET A 1 -3.77 -2.71 -29.26
C MET A 1 -3.28 -1.37 -28.69
N GLN A 2 -3.32 -0.26 -29.42
CA GLN A 2 -2.86 1.06 -28.94
C GLN A 2 -3.71 1.67 -27.81
N GLU A 3 -5.03 1.55 -27.90
CA GLU A 3 -5.97 2.21 -26.97
C GLU A 3 -5.84 1.70 -25.51
N HIS A 4 -5.64 0.40 -25.33
CA HIS A 4 -5.40 -0.20 -24.00
C HIS A 4 -4.07 0.25 -23.37
N ARG A 5 -3.06 0.56 -24.19
CA ARG A 5 -1.75 1.05 -23.71
C ARG A 5 -1.85 2.52 -23.28
N GLN A 6 -2.60 3.34 -24.02
CA GLN A 6 -2.90 4.73 -23.65
C GLN A 6 -3.70 4.80 -22.33
N LYS A 7 -4.74 3.99 -22.17
CA LYS A 7 -5.55 3.96 -20.93
C LYS A 7 -4.73 3.54 -19.71
N ARG A 8 -3.76 2.62 -19.87
CA ARG A 8 -2.81 2.23 -18.80
C ARG A 8 -1.87 3.37 -18.43
N ALA A 9 -1.24 4.01 -19.43
CA ALA A 9 -0.36 5.15 -19.20
C ALA A 9 -1.09 6.29 -18.50
N SER A 10 -2.38 6.49 -18.82
CA SER A 10 -3.24 7.49 -18.19
C SER A 10 -3.46 7.26 -16.70
N ILE A 11 -3.64 6.00 -16.26
CA ILE A 11 -3.91 5.70 -14.84
C ILE A 11 -2.67 5.92 -13.98
N TYR A 12 -1.52 5.42 -14.43
CA TYR A 12 -0.27 5.66 -13.73
C TYR A 12 0.04 7.16 -13.69
N ARG A 13 -0.21 7.87 -14.79
CA ARG A 13 -0.05 9.32 -14.86
C ARG A 13 -0.97 10.04 -13.87
N GLU A 14 -2.24 9.69 -13.77
CA GLU A 14 -3.16 10.32 -12.80
C GLU A 14 -2.69 10.14 -11.35
N ILE A 15 -2.20 8.95 -10.99
CA ILE A 15 -1.66 8.69 -9.64
C ILE A 15 -0.37 9.49 -9.43
N THR A 16 0.53 9.50 -10.41
CA THR A 16 1.77 10.27 -10.34
C THR A 16 1.49 11.77 -10.22
N ASP A 17 0.56 12.31 -11.00
CA ASP A 17 0.21 13.73 -10.99
C ASP A 17 -0.38 14.12 -9.62
N LYS A 18 -1.18 13.26 -8.99
CA LYS A 18 -1.64 13.46 -7.60
C LYS A 18 -0.49 13.48 -6.60
N ILE A 19 0.50 12.59 -6.75
CA ILE A 19 1.70 12.57 -5.89
C ILE A 19 2.50 13.85 -6.06
N VAL A 20 2.74 14.27 -7.30
CA VAL A 20 3.47 15.51 -7.61
C VAL A 20 2.74 16.72 -7.02
N ALA A 21 1.42 16.82 -7.22
CA ALA A 21 0.62 17.92 -6.68
C ALA A 21 0.70 18.00 -5.15
N MET A 22 0.71 16.87 -4.44
CA MET A 22 0.89 16.87 -2.98
C MET A 22 2.29 17.31 -2.54
N ILE A 23 3.33 16.93 -3.29
CA ILE A 23 4.71 17.37 -3.01
C ILE A 23 4.83 18.88 -3.25
N GLU A 24 4.25 19.38 -4.34
CA GLU A 24 4.25 20.80 -4.71
C GLU A 24 3.41 21.66 -3.76
N ALA A 25 2.32 21.11 -3.21
CA ALA A 25 1.43 21.81 -2.27
C ALA A 25 2.08 22.14 -0.91
N GLY A 26 3.29 21.63 -0.61
CA GLY A 26 3.94 21.93 0.66
C GLY A 26 5.44 21.65 0.71
N PRO A 27 6.30 22.55 0.19
CA PRO A 27 7.73 22.51 0.48
C PRO A 27 7.96 22.73 1.98
N GLY A 28 8.28 21.66 2.71
CA GLY A 28 8.57 21.66 4.15
C GLY A 28 7.50 21.06 5.07
N ILE A 29 6.31 20.72 4.56
CA ILE A 29 5.22 20.09 5.35
C ILE A 29 4.89 18.68 4.84
N PHE A 30 5.39 18.28 3.67
CA PHE A 30 5.10 16.98 3.08
C PHE A 30 5.44 15.83 4.05
N LYS A 31 4.43 15.35 4.76
CA LYS A 31 4.43 14.04 5.42
C LYS A 31 4.00 13.06 4.36
N ALA A 32 4.94 12.24 3.95
CA ALA A 32 4.65 11.25 2.95
C ALA A 32 3.49 10.36 3.42
N PRO A 33 2.61 9.91 2.51
CA PRO A 33 1.41 9.16 2.90
C PRO A 33 1.70 7.81 3.59
N TRP A 34 2.96 7.35 3.57
CA TRP A 34 3.44 6.19 4.35
C TRP A 34 3.82 6.53 5.80
N HIS A 35 3.95 7.81 6.17
CA HIS A 35 4.10 8.26 7.55
C HIS A 35 2.70 8.36 8.18
N LEU A 36 2.08 7.21 8.41
CA LEU A 36 0.75 7.10 9.00
C LEU A 36 0.80 7.52 10.49
N PRO A 37 -0.27 8.16 11.01
CA PRO A 37 -0.43 8.37 12.44
C PRO A 37 -0.42 7.02 13.19
N PRO A 38 0.09 6.97 14.44
CA PRO A 38 0.03 5.78 15.26
C PRO A 38 -1.42 5.27 15.39
N GLY A 39 -1.65 3.98 15.12
CA GLY A 39 -2.98 3.34 15.25
C GLY A 39 -3.78 3.15 13.95
N MET A 40 -3.33 3.67 12.81
CA MET A 40 -3.86 3.26 11.51
C MET A 40 -3.30 1.88 11.13
N ALA A 41 -4.16 0.94 10.73
CA ALA A 41 -3.71 -0.33 10.14
C ALA A 41 -2.73 -0.05 8.99
N ILE A 42 -1.54 -0.64 9.04
CA ILE A 42 -0.38 -0.25 8.23
C ILE A 42 -0.69 -0.34 6.73
N HIS A 43 -1.59 -1.24 6.32
CA HIS A 43 -1.92 -1.43 4.92
C HIS A 43 -3.42 -1.24 4.65
N PRO A 44 -3.80 -0.55 3.55
CA PRO A 44 -5.16 -0.59 3.06
C PRO A 44 -5.56 -2.05 2.81
N THR A 45 -6.73 -2.46 3.31
CA THR A 45 -7.19 -3.85 3.25
C THR A 45 -8.55 -3.92 2.58
N ASN A 46 -8.80 -4.99 1.83
CA ASN A 46 -10.11 -5.23 1.27
C ASN A 46 -11.10 -5.65 2.37
N ALA A 47 -12.21 -4.92 2.54
CA ALA A 47 -13.18 -5.18 3.61
C ALA A 47 -13.91 -6.54 3.47
N SER A 48 -14.02 -7.07 2.24
CA SER A 48 -14.74 -8.31 1.95
C SER A 48 -13.83 -9.54 1.91
N THR A 49 -12.62 -9.42 1.37
CA THR A 49 -11.68 -10.55 1.25
C THR A 49 -10.60 -10.55 2.33
N HIS A 50 -10.50 -9.49 3.14
CA HIS A 50 -9.44 -9.24 4.12
C HIS A 50 -8.02 -9.27 3.54
N ALA A 51 -7.89 -9.16 2.21
CA ALA A 51 -6.61 -9.16 1.53
C ALA A 51 -6.03 -7.74 1.50
N GLU A 52 -4.74 -7.62 1.80
CA GLU A 52 -4.02 -6.34 1.72
C GLU A 52 -3.80 -5.90 0.28
N TYR A 53 -3.99 -4.61 0.03
CA TYR A 53 -3.59 -4.00 -1.24
C TYR A 53 -2.06 -3.94 -1.33
N ARG A 54 -1.52 -4.02 -2.56
CA ARG A 54 -0.07 -4.07 -2.81
C ARG A 54 0.37 -3.05 -3.84
N GLY A 55 1.64 -2.65 -3.76
CA GLY A 55 2.30 -1.78 -4.73
C GLY A 55 1.63 -0.42 -4.85
N ILE A 56 1.41 0.05 -6.08
CA ILE A 56 0.88 1.39 -6.36
C ILE A 56 -0.50 1.66 -5.75
N ASN A 57 -1.30 0.61 -5.52
CA ASN A 57 -2.61 0.75 -4.89
C ASN A 57 -2.49 1.22 -3.43
N VAL A 58 -1.43 0.82 -2.72
CA VAL A 58 -1.21 1.27 -1.33
C VAL A 58 -1.05 2.78 -1.30
N LEU A 59 -0.15 3.31 -2.15
CA LEU A 59 0.07 4.74 -2.28
C LEU A 59 -1.20 5.47 -2.72
N GLY A 60 -1.86 5.00 -3.78
CA GLY A 60 -3.08 5.63 -4.28
C GLY A 60 -4.20 5.71 -3.23
N LEU A 61 -4.38 4.65 -2.45
CA LEU A 61 -5.41 4.61 -1.40
C LEU A 61 -5.06 5.48 -0.19
N TRP A 62 -3.79 5.53 0.23
CA TRP A 62 -3.38 6.44 1.30
C TRP A 62 -3.53 7.91 0.90
N ILE A 63 -3.23 8.25 -0.35
CA ILE A 63 -3.40 9.61 -0.87
C ILE A 63 -4.88 9.99 -0.81
N GLU A 64 -5.75 9.11 -1.31
CA GLU A 64 -7.20 9.35 -1.27
C GLU A 64 -7.74 9.42 0.17
N ALA A 65 -7.24 8.57 1.08
CA ALA A 65 -7.60 8.64 2.50
C ALA A 65 -7.19 9.97 3.12
N THR A 66 -5.96 10.41 2.87
CA THR A 66 -5.40 11.64 3.44
C THR A 66 -6.14 12.87 2.92
N LEU A 67 -6.34 12.96 1.60
CA LEU A 67 -7.02 14.10 0.97
C LEU A 67 -8.48 14.24 1.42
N LYS A 68 -9.14 13.12 1.75
CA LYS A 68 -10.55 13.10 2.17
C LYS A 68 -10.75 12.89 3.67
N ASN A 69 -9.66 12.86 4.44
CA ASN A 69 -9.65 12.61 5.89
C ASN A 69 -10.40 11.34 6.31
N TYR A 70 -10.22 10.24 5.57
CA TYR A 70 -10.73 8.94 5.97
C TYR A 70 -9.89 8.36 7.11
N VAL A 71 -10.57 7.82 8.11
CA VAL A 71 -10.01 7.19 9.31
C VAL A 71 -9.88 5.69 9.10
N SER A 72 -10.80 5.07 8.37
CA SER A 72 -10.76 3.64 8.11
C SER A 72 -9.76 3.27 7.02
N ASN A 73 -9.08 2.14 7.20
CA ASN A 73 -8.19 1.55 6.19
C ASN A 73 -8.86 0.42 5.38
N LEU A 74 -10.18 0.27 5.53
CA LEU A 74 -10.97 -0.74 4.85
C LEU A 74 -11.56 -0.18 3.56
N TRP A 75 -11.29 -0.87 2.46
CA TRP A 75 -11.73 -0.49 1.12
C TRP A 75 -12.45 -1.67 0.45
N ALA A 76 -13.51 -1.39 -0.30
CA ALA A 76 -14.18 -2.43 -1.08
C ALA A 76 -14.86 -1.84 -2.31
N SER A 77 -15.09 -2.66 -3.33
CA SER A 77 -15.91 -2.25 -4.46
C SER A 77 -17.37 -2.06 -4.03
N TYR A 78 -18.13 -1.27 -4.80
CA TYR A 78 -19.57 -1.05 -4.53
C TYR A 78 -20.35 -2.36 -4.35
N ARG A 79 -20.06 -3.36 -5.18
CA ARG A 79 -20.72 -4.68 -5.11
C ARG A 79 -20.35 -5.45 -3.84
N GLN A 80 -19.11 -5.34 -3.39
CA GLN A 80 -18.66 -5.96 -2.14
C GLN A 80 -19.34 -5.33 -0.94
N TRP A 81 -19.44 -4.00 -0.90
CA TRP A 81 -20.21 -3.30 0.14
C TRP A 81 -21.66 -3.76 0.18
N GLY A 82 -22.32 -3.82 -0.99
CA GLY A 82 -23.69 -4.32 -1.10
C GLY A 82 -23.84 -5.76 -0.60
N SER A 83 -22.89 -6.65 -0.87
CA SER A 83 -22.92 -8.03 -0.37
C SER A 83 -22.77 -8.14 1.15
N MET A 84 -22.19 -7.12 1.80
CA MET A 84 -22.06 -7.04 3.26
C MET A 84 -23.24 -6.28 3.90
N GLY A 85 -24.29 -5.94 3.13
CA GLY A 85 -25.43 -5.16 3.62
C GLY A 85 -25.13 -3.67 3.82
N ALA A 86 -23.99 -3.19 3.32
CA ALA A 86 -23.60 -1.79 3.39
C ALA A 86 -23.89 -1.06 2.06
N GLN A 87 -24.17 0.24 2.14
CA GLN A 87 -24.53 1.05 0.99
C GLN A 87 -23.61 2.26 0.88
N VAL A 88 -22.97 2.44 -0.27
CA VAL A 88 -22.18 3.65 -0.55
C VAL A 88 -23.13 4.85 -0.65
N ARG A 89 -22.81 5.93 0.07
CA ARG A 89 -23.61 7.16 0.07
C ARG A 89 -23.69 7.76 -1.34
N LYS A 90 -24.83 8.37 -1.64
CA LYS A 90 -25.06 8.98 -2.96
C LYS A 90 -24.14 10.19 -3.15
N GLY A 91 -23.43 10.24 -4.28
CA GLY A 91 -22.52 11.33 -4.63
C GLY A 91 -21.06 11.07 -4.26
N GLU A 92 -20.78 10.00 -3.52
CA GLU A 92 -19.41 9.60 -3.19
C GLU A 92 -18.61 9.17 -4.42
N LYS A 93 -17.34 9.56 -4.44
CA LYS A 93 -16.39 9.18 -5.51
C LYS A 93 -15.45 8.10 -5.01
N GLY A 94 -15.38 7.00 -5.76
CA GLY A 94 -14.46 5.90 -5.47
C GLY A 94 -13.02 6.23 -5.84
N ALA A 95 -12.08 5.58 -5.15
CA ALA A 95 -10.66 5.58 -5.47
C ALA A 95 -10.35 4.52 -6.53
N LEU A 96 -9.43 4.80 -7.44
CA LEU A 96 -9.04 3.88 -8.50
C LEU A 96 -7.96 2.92 -8.01
N VAL A 97 -8.17 1.62 -8.23
CA VAL A 97 -7.18 0.56 -7.98
C VAL A 97 -6.94 -0.27 -9.22
N VAL A 98 -5.70 -0.74 -9.40
CA VAL A 98 -5.27 -1.54 -10.54
C VAL A 98 -4.88 -2.94 -10.07
N PHE A 99 -5.45 -3.98 -10.67
CA PHE A 99 -5.07 -5.36 -10.42
C PHE A 99 -4.74 -6.08 -11.71
N TYR A 100 -3.82 -7.04 -11.63
CA TYR A 100 -3.42 -7.85 -12.77
C TYR A 100 -4.16 -9.18 -12.73
N LYS A 101 -4.95 -9.45 -13.78
CA LYS A 101 -5.59 -10.76 -13.97
C LYS A 101 -4.87 -11.52 -15.07
N ARG A 102 -4.54 -12.78 -14.79
CA ARG A 102 -4.06 -13.72 -15.81
C ARG A 102 -5.24 -14.11 -16.70
N ILE A 103 -5.08 -13.96 -18.01
CA ILE A 103 -6.03 -14.43 -19.01
C ILE A 103 -5.29 -15.43 -19.88
N GLU A 104 -5.85 -16.63 -19.99
CA GLU A 104 -5.42 -17.63 -20.96
C GLU A 104 -5.99 -17.21 -22.31
N ALA A 105 -5.10 -16.96 -23.28
CA ALA A 105 -5.52 -16.64 -24.63
C ALA A 105 -5.92 -17.96 -25.31
N THR A 106 -7.22 -18.23 -25.43
CA THR A 106 -7.70 -19.24 -26.37
C THR A 106 -7.44 -18.71 -27.78
N ALA A 107 -6.63 -19.43 -28.55
CA ALA A 107 -6.37 -19.09 -29.95
C ALA A 107 -7.69 -19.16 -30.75
N PRO A 108 -7.90 -18.29 -31.76
CA PRO A 108 -8.89 -18.58 -32.78
C PRO A 108 -8.37 -19.75 -33.62
N ASP A 109 -9.22 -20.74 -33.85
CA ASP A 109 -8.96 -21.87 -34.73
C ASP A 109 -8.52 -21.40 -36.12
N GLU A 110 -7.31 -21.79 -36.52
CA GLU A 110 -7.03 -22.75 -37.61
C GLU A 110 -5.56 -22.60 -38.05
N THR A 111 -4.86 -23.73 -38.14
CA THR A 111 -3.50 -23.90 -38.71
C THR A 111 -2.32 -23.26 -37.96
N ASP A 112 -1.91 -23.85 -36.83
CA ASP A 112 -0.49 -24.13 -36.59
C ASP A 112 -0.32 -25.07 -35.38
N HIS A 113 0.15 -26.29 -35.62
CA HIS A 113 0.55 -27.20 -34.55
C HIS A 113 1.91 -26.74 -34.04
N GLU A 114 1.92 -26.14 -32.85
CA GLU A 114 3.04 -25.87 -31.93
C GLU A 114 3.10 -24.38 -31.54
N ARG A 115 2.28 -23.98 -30.56
CA ARG A 115 2.59 -22.77 -29.78
C ARG A 115 2.04 -22.86 -28.36
N THR A 116 2.96 -23.08 -27.43
CA THR A 116 2.80 -22.91 -25.98
C THR A 116 1.95 -21.68 -25.68
N GLY A 117 0.79 -21.89 -25.05
CA GLY A 117 -0.19 -20.85 -24.74
C GLY A 117 0.47 -19.65 -24.07
N THR A 118 0.57 -18.53 -24.79
CA THR A 118 1.23 -17.33 -24.28
C THR A 118 0.38 -16.72 -23.18
N LEU A 119 0.82 -16.84 -21.93
CA LEU A 119 0.16 -16.25 -20.77
C LEU A 119 0.12 -14.73 -20.91
N ARG A 120 -1.07 -14.13 -20.86
CA ARG A 120 -1.24 -12.68 -20.90
C ARG A 120 -1.72 -12.15 -19.55
N TYR A 121 -1.00 -11.19 -19.00
CA TYR A 121 -1.44 -10.43 -17.83
C TYR A 121 -2.18 -9.17 -18.30
N VAL A 122 -3.45 -9.05 -17.90
CA VAL A 122 -4.28 -7.88 -18.18
C VAL A 122 -4.43 -7.07 -16.90
N ALA A 123 -3.94 -5.84 -16.94
CA ALA A 123 -4.22 -4.85 -15.92
C ALA A 123 -5.69 -4.41 -16.05
N ARG A 124 -6.46 -4.59 -14.98
CA ARG A 124 -7.84 -4.10 -14.86
C ARG A 124 -7.85 -3.02 -13.79
N ALA A 125 -8.51 -1.92 -14.11
CA ALA A 125 -8.76 -0.85 -13.17
C ALA A 125 -10.17 -1.03 -12.60
N SER A 126 -10.36 -0.75 -11.32
CA SER A 126 -11.67 -0.75 -10.67
C SER A 126 -11.73 0.32 -9.61
N TYR A 127 -12.95 0.75 -9.30
CA TYR A 127 -13.19 1.73 -8.25
C TYR A 127 -13.55 1.02 -6.94
N VAL A 128 -12.93 1.48 -5.87
CA VAL A 128 -13.18 1.04 -4.50
C VAL A 128 -13.57 2.24 -3.64
N PHE A 129 -14.34 1.97 -2.60
CA PHE A 129 -14.86 2.96 -1.66
C PHE A 129 -14.38 2.59 -0.27
N ASN A 130 -14.06 3.61 0.52
CA ASN A 130 -13.65 3.46 1.90
C ASN A 130 -14.86 3.12 2.79
N ALA A 131 -14.63 2.48 3.94
CA ALA A 131 -15.68 2.23 4.94
C ALA A 131 -16.36 3.52 5.42
N ASP A 132 -15.66 4.65 5.43
CA ASP A 132 -16.22 5.94 5.87
C ASP A 132 -17.23 6.53 4.86
N GLN A 133 -17.25 6.00 3.63
CA GLN A 133 -18.16 6.37 2.55
C GLN A 133 -19.45 5.54 2.51
N VAL A 134 -19.55 4.51 3.36
CA VAL A 134 -20.69 3.59 3.37
C VAL A 134 -21.50 3.69 4.65
N ASP A 135 -22.81 3.53 4.51
CA ASP A 135 -23.74 3.38 5.62
C ASP A 135 -24.07 1.90 5.83
N GLY A 136 -24.33 1.51 7.08
CA GLY A 136 -24.69 0.14 7.44
C GLY A 136 -23.50 -0.81 7.60
N TYR A 137 -22.26 -0.34 7.48
CA TYR A 137 -21.08 -1.14 7.80
C TYR A 137 -20.60 -0.87 9.23
N THR A 138 -20.61 -1.91 10.06
CA THR A 138 -19.95 -1.89 11.36
C THR A 138 -18.72 -2.78 11.27
N PRO A 139 -17.50 -2.23 11.38
CA PRO A 139 -16.30 -3.06 11.39
C PRO A 139 -16.34 -4.00 12.59
N ALA A 140 -16.00 -5.28 12.38
CA ALA A 140 -15.76 -6.17 13.50
C ALA A 140 -14.63 -5.58 14.36
N PRO A 141 -14.74 -5.58 15.69
CA PRO A 141 -13.67 -5.08 16.55
C PRO A 141 -12.39 -5.82 16.20
N ALA A 142 -11.37 -5.08 15.75
CA ALA A 142 -10.07 -5.65 15.51
C ALA A 142 -9.58 -6.25 16.82
N PRO A 143 -9.02 -7.47 16.82
CA PRO A 143 -8.35 -7.98 18.00
C PRO A 143 -7.28 -6.97 18.40
N ILE A 144 -7.35 -6.48 19.64
CA ILE A 144 -6.30 -5.63 20.21
C ILE A 144 -5.12 -6.57 20.40
N ALA A 145 -4.28 -6.67 19.38
CA ALA A 145 -2.99 -7.32 19.50
C ALA A 145 -2.17 -6.47 20.49
N THR A 146 -1.83 -7.05 21.63
CA THR A 146 -0.85 -6.49 22.56
C THR A 146 0.51 -6.69 21.91
N PHE A 147 0.86 -5.79 20.98
CA PHE A 147 2.14 -5.80 20.29
C PHE A 147 3.25 -5.40 21.28
N ASN A 148 4.09 -6.36 21.69
CA ASN A 148 5.39 -6.03 22.26
C ASN A 148 6.36 -5.78 21.10
N GLN A 149 6.21 -4.60 20.49
CA GLN A 149 6.88 -4.16 19.26
C GLN A 149 8.42 -4.24 19.31
N ILE A 150 9.02 -4.37 20.50
CA ILE A 150 10.47 -4.39 20.68
C ILE A 150 11.03 -5.80 20.52
N GLU A 151 10.48 -6.82 21.21
CA GLU A 151 11.03 -8.18 21.20
C GLU A 151 10.89 -8.86 19.83
N GLU A 152 9.76 -8.68 19.13
CA GLU A 152 9.56 -9.25 17.80
C GLU A 152 10.44 -8.59 16.74
N VAL A 153 10.70 -7.28 16.87
CA VAL A 153 11.60 -6.56 15.96
C VAL A 153 13.05 -6.96 16.20
N GLU A 154 13.47 -7.11 17.46
CA GLU A 154 14.81 -7.61 17.77
C GLU A 154 15.02 -9.05 17.26
N ALA A 155 14.05 -9.94 17.47
CA ALA A 155 14.10 -11.31 16.95
C ALA A 155 14.12 -11.35 15.40
N PHE A 156 13.37 -10.45 14.75
CA PHE A 156 13.39 -10.33 13.29
C PHE A 156 14.74 -9.83 12.78
N VAL A 157 15.32 -8.80 13.43
CA VAL A 157 16.63 -8.26 13.06
C VAL A 157 17.72 -9.32 13.26
N GLU A 158 17.66 -10.11 14.32
CA GLU A 158 18.60 -11.23 14.55
C GLU A 158 18.41 -12.37 13.54
N ALA A 159 17.19 -12.61 13.07
CA ALA A 159 16.91 -13.63 12.07
C ALA A 159 17.39 -13.24 10.66
N ILE A 160 17.62 -11.94 10.41
CA ILE A 160 18.22 -11.47 9.17
C ILE A 160 19.74 -11.58 9.31
N ASP A 161 20.40 -12.30 8.39
CA ASP A 161 21.87 -12.37 8.28
C ASP A 161 22.46 -11.05 7.72
N ALA A 162 22.03 -9.91 8.28
CA ALA A 162 22.52 -8.59 7.94
C ALA A 162 23.68 -8.22 8.87
N ARG A 163 24.78 -7.73 8.29
CA ARG A 163 25.91 -7.22 9.07
C ARG A 163 25.60 -5.81 9.55
N ILE A 164 25.33 -5.68 10.85
CA ILE A 164 25.01 -4.41 11.50
C ILE A 164 26.15 -4.01 12.43
N ASP A 165 26.88 -2.95 12.06
CA ASP A 165 27.99 -2.39 12.83
C ASP A 165 27.51 -1.14 13.61
N HIS A 166 27.64 -1.17 14.94
CA HIS A 166 27.30 -0.04 15.82
C HIS A 166 28.53 0.84 16.12
N GLY A 167 28.30 2.11 16.47
CA GLY A 167 29.35 3.06 16.88
C GLY A 167 29.79 4.04 15.78
N HIS A 168 29.05 4.10 14.68
CA HIS A 168 29.29 5.05 13.60
C HIS A 168 28.51 6.35 13.84
N PRO A 169 29.00 7.52 13.39
CA PRO A 169 28.29 8.78 13.66
C PRO A 169 26.93 8.91 12.96
N LEU A 170 26.62 8.07 11.97
CA LEU A 170 25.42 8.15 11.13
C LEU A 170 24.89 6.77 10.77
N ALA A 171 23.56 6.65 10.64
CA ALA A 171 22.90 5.46 10.13
C ALA A 171 22.99 5.44 8.59
N LYS A 172 23.60 4.41 8.00
CA LYS A 172 23.69 4.27 6.54
C LYS A 172 23.92 2.83 6.11
N TYR A 173 23.40 2.51 4.92
CA TYR A 173 23.70 1.25 4.26
C TYR A 173 24.87 1.40 3.27
N ARG A 174 25.96 0.63 3.47
CA ARG A 174 27.11 0.56 2.56
C ARG A 174 27.00 -0.64 1.63
N ARG A 175 26.53 -0.37 0.41
CA ARG A 175 26.31 -1.38 -0.64
C ARG A 175 27.52 -2.22 -1.02
N VAL A 176 28.72 -1.63 -1.06
CA VAL A 176 29.94 -2.32 -1.53
C VAL A 176 30.38 -3.41 -0.55
N GLU A 177 30.14 -3.19 0.74
CA GLU A 177 30.54 -4.08 1.83
C GLU A 177 29.33 -4.87 2.38
N ASP A 178 28.15 -4.67 1.80
CA ASP A 178 26.87 -5.23 2.21
C ASP A 178 26.65 -5.15 3.73
N ARG A 179 26.82 -3.94 4.29
CA ARG A 179 26.68 -3.68 5.73
C ARG A 179 25.84 -2.47 6.05
N ILE A 180 25.19 -2.52 7.19
CA ILE A 180 24.43 -1.43 7.81
C ILE A 180 25.30 -0.85 8.91
N GLU A 181 25.66 0.42 8.80
CA GLU A 181 26.31 1.15 9.88
C GLU A 181 25.26 1.91 10.68
N MET A 182 25.34 1.83 12.01
CA MET A 182 24.41 2.44 12.93
C MET A 182 25.15 3.28 13.99
N PRO A 183 24.56 4.41 14.43
CA PRO A 183 24.93 5.09 15.65
C PRO A 183 24.83 4.20 16.87
N ASP A 184 25.56 4.62 17.90
CA ASP A 184 25.45 3.99 19.20
C ASP A 184 23.99 4.05 19.67
N ARG A 185 23.49 2.94 20.22
CA ARG A 185 22.10 2.86 20.69
C ARG A 185 21.79 3.93 21.74
N THR A 186 22.80 4.36 22.50
CA THR A 186 22.69 5.42 23.53
C THR A 186 22.45 6.82 22.95
N TRP A 187 22.69 7.04 21.67
CA TRP A 187 22.47 8.33 21.00
C TRP A 187 21.02 8.51 20.54
N PHE A 188 20.23 7.45 20.54
CA PHE A 188 18.80 7.52 20.24
C PHE A 188 18.04 7.85 21.52
N VAL A 189 17.32 8.97 21.52
CA VAL A 189 16.42 9.32 22.63
C VAL A 189 15.19 8.43 22.54
N GLY A 190 15.17 7.35 23.31
CA GLY A 190 14.05 6.43 23.37
C GLY A 190 12.78 7.13 23.86
N SER A 191 11.87 7.44 22.95
CA SER A 191 10.45 7.57 23.28
C SER A 191 9.85 6.17 23.18
N ASN A 192 9.20 5.69 24.25
CA ASN A 192 8.59 4.36 24.34
C ASN A 192 7.84 3.99 23.04
N GLY A 193 8.43 3.11 22.22
CA GLY A 193 7.77 2.54 21.03
C GLY A 193 8.46 2.69 19.68
N HIS A 194 9.65 3.30 19.57
CA HIS A 194 10.30 3.47 18.26
C HIS A 194 11.73 2.91 18.23
N THR A 195 12.00 2.00 17.29
CA THR A 195 13.36 1.68 16.85
C THR A 195 13.88 2.84 16.00
N ALA A 196 14.69 3.69 16.63
CA ALA A 196 15.82 4.43 16.07
C ALA A 196 15.74 4.86 14.59
N GLU A 197 14.78 5.73 14.22
CA GLU A 197 14.92 6.60 13.05
C GLU A 197 14.49 8.05 13.36
N GLN A 198 15.30 8.97 12.83
CA GLN A 198 15.11 10.43 12.67
C GLN A 198 15.56 11.37 13.80
N SER A 199 16.68 12.03 13.52
CA SER A 199 16.79 13.50 13.59
C SER A 199 16.86 14.06 12.17
#